data_AF-A0A5C7QBZ8-F1
#
_entry.id   AF-A0A5C7QBZ8-F1
#
_cell.length_a   1.000
_cell.length_b   1.000
_cell.length_c   1.000
_cell.angle_alpha   90.00
_cell.angle_beta   90.00
_cell.angle_gamma   90.00
#
_symmetry.space_group_name_H-M   'P 1'
#
loop_
_entity.id
_entity.type
_entity.pdbx_description
1 polymer ?
#
loop_
_entity_poly.entity_id
_entity_poly.type
_entity_poly.pdbx_seq_one_letter_code
_entity_poly.pdbx_strand_id
1 'polypeptide(L)'
;MRAAVDAVVFPVEVNVRAWEVDFGGVSFPVQHQYVEMLWLPVIGPSSAWLLRRLGGWALACPEGFTVVLPELSESLGLGWSSGPNSSLQRSMRRLIMFGLASWADAFEVATVAPALSERQLARMSPGLVRAHDRMVGCGSIGLSR
;
A
#
# COMPACT_ATOMS: atom_id res chain seq x y z
N MET A 1 -7.57 4.28 17.03
CA MET A 1 -6.62 4.07 15.92
C MET A 1 -6.83 5.06 14.77
N ARG A 2 -8.01 5.09 14.11
CA ARG A 2 -8.27 5.96 12.94
C ARG A 2 -8.02 7.46 13.19
N ALA A 3 -8.54 8.02 14.28
CA ALA A 3 -8.33 9.43 14.63
C ALA A 3 -6.85 9.79 14.90
N ALA A 4 -6.05 8.85 15.40
CA ALA A 4 -4.62 9.08 15.63
C ALA A 4 -3.85 9.12 14.30
N VAL A 5 -4.19 8.26 13.35
CA VAL A 5 -3.59 8.26 12.01
C VAL A 5 -3.96 9.52 11.23
N ASP A 6 -5.21 9.98 11.33
CA ASP A 6 -5.68 11.20 10.65
C ASP A 6 -4.91 12.46 11.08
N ALA A 7 -4.37 12.49 12.30
CA ALA A 7 -3.59 13.60 12.84
C ALA A 7 -2.11 13.58 12.41
N VAL A 8 -1.58 12.47 11.88
CA VAL A 8 -0.17 12.36 11.48
C VAL A 8 0.12 13.29 10.32
N VAL A 9 1.06 14.22 10.43
CA VAL A 9 1.56 15.00 9.29
C VAL A 9 3.00 14.58 9.03
N PHE A 10 3.25 14.02 7.85
CA PHE A 10 4.60 13.57 7.48
C PHE A 10 5.51 14.77 7.19
N PRO A 11 6.78 14.72 7.61
CA PRO A 11 7.76 15.75 7.25
C PRO A 11 8.02 15.78 5.73
N VAL A 12 8.62 16.86 5.24
CA VAL A 12 8.94 17.02 3.80
C VAL A 12 9.89 15.93 3.31
N GLU A 13 10.83 15.51 4.16
CA GLU A 13 11.72 14.39 3.90
C GLU A 13 11.36 13.23 4.81
N VAL A 14 11.17 12.05 4.21
CA VAL A 14 10.74 10.84 4.92
C VAL A 14 11.70 9.71 4.59
N ASN A 15 12.25 9.06 5.60
CA ASN A 15 12.92 7.79 5.42
C ASN A 15 11.85 6.70 5.18
N VAL A 16 12.06 5.90 4.14
CA VAL A 16 11.18 4.80 3.74
C VAL A 16 11.99 3.51 3.76
N ARG A 17 11.43 2.44 4.31
CA ARG A 17 12.03 1.11 4.32
C ARG A 17 10.99 0.01 4.13
N ALA A 18 11.44 -1.18 3.79
CA ALA A 18 10.56 -2.34 3.69
C ALA A 18 9.97 -2.67 5.06
N TRP A 19 8.67 -2.93 5.09
CA TRP A 19 8.02 -3.48 6.26
C TRP A 19 7.95 -5.00 6.14
N GLU A 20 8.75 -5.68 6.95
CA GLU A 20 8.73 -7.13 7.08
C GLU A 20 7.50 -7.52 7.92
N VAL A 21 6.38 -7.78 7.25
CA VAL A 21 5.10 -8.14 7.87
C VAL A 21 4.56 -9.43 7.27
N ASP A 22 4.25 -10.39 8.14
CA ASP A 22 3.45 -11.56 7.79
C ASP A 22 1.98 -11.25 8.04
N PHE A 23 1.20 -11.16 6.96
CA PHE A 23 -0.24 -10.90 7.04
C PHE A 23 -1.06 -12.15 7.40
N GLY A 24 -0.45 -13.33 7.38
CA GLY A 24 -1.13 -14.61 7.48
C GLY A 24 -1.89 -14.96 6.19
N GLY A 25 -1.63 -16.16 5.67
CA GLY A 25 -2.30 -16.65 4.46
C GLY A 25 -1.74 -16.08 3.16
N VAL A 26 -2.55 -16.12 2.10
CA VAL A 26 -2.10 -15.78 0.73
C VAL A 26 -1.84 -14.28 0.63
N SER A 27 -0.64 -13.93 0.17
CA SER A 27 -0.22 -12.55 -0.11
C SER A 27 0.37 -12.44 -1.52
N PHE A 28 0.29 -11.24 -2.09
CA PHE A 28 0.77 -10.95 -3.44
C PHE A 28 1.83 -9.84 -3.38
N PRO A 29 2.94 -9.92 -4.15
CA PRO A 29 3.87 -8.81 -4.29
C PRO A 29 3.14 -7.52 -4.66
N VAL A 30 3.57 -6.37 -4.14
CA VAL A 30 2.85 -5.11 -4.40
C VAL A 30 2.74 -4.77 -5.88
N GLN A 31 3.70 -5.20 -6.70
CA GLN A 31 3.70 -5.02 -8.16
C GLN A 31 2.77 -5.99 -8.91
N HIS A 32 2.23 -7.01 -8.25
CA HIS A 32 1.32 -7.98 -8.87
C HIS A 32 -0.01 -7.31 -9.26
N GLN A 33 -0.63 -7.78 -10.34
CA GLN A 33 -1.94 -7.30 -10.85
C GLN A 33 -3.08 -7.40 -9.82
N TYR A 34 -2.94 -8.29 -8.83
CA TYR A 34 -3.90 -8.42 -7.74
C TYR A 34 -4.05 -7.10 -6.96
N VAL A 35 -2.94 -6.40 -6.70
CA VAL A 35 -2.97 -5.12 -5.97
C VAL A 35 -3.61 -4.01 -6.82
N GLU A 36 -3.29 -3.99 -8.11
CA GLU A 36 -3.87 -3.03 -9.04
C GLU A 36 -5.38 -3.21 -9.18
N MET A 37 -5.88 -4.43 -9.30
CA MET A 37 -7.31 -4.65 -9.53
C MET A 37 -8.13 -4.66 -8.24
N LEU A 38 -7.62 -5.29 -7.17
CA LEU A 38 -8.44 -5.58 -5.99
C LEU A 38 -8.19 -4.60 -4.85
N TRP A 39 -6.94 -4.17 -4.64
CA TRP A 39 -6.66 -3.17 -3.59
C TRP A 39 -7.05 -1.76 -4.04
N LEU A 40 -6.95 -1.42 -5.33
CA LEU A 40 -7.34 -0.10 -5.84
C LEU A 40 -8.74 0.37 -5.40
N PRO A 41 -9.84 -0.39 -5.55
CA PRO A 41 -11.16 0.06 -5.08
C PRO A 41 -11.25 0.16 -3.54
N VAL A 42 -10.34 -0.47 -2.80
CA VAL A 42 -10.32 -0.49 -1.33
C VAL A 42 -9.57 0.72 -0.77
N ILE A 43 -8.36 0.99 -1.28
CA ILE A 43 -7.48 2.06 -0.78
C ILE A 43 -7.47 3.30 -1.67
N GLY A 44 -8.15 3.26 -2.81
CA GLY A 44 -8.19 4.34 -3.79
C GLY A 44 -6.97 4.34 -4.73
N PRO A 45 -7.10 4.97 -5.92
CA PRO A 45 -6.05 4.93 -6.95
C PRO A 45 -4.70 5.48 -6.48
N SER A 46 -4.70 6.65 -5.82
CA SER A 46 -3.46 7.30 -5.36
C SER A 46 -2.70 6.44 -4.36
N SER A 47 -3.39 5.84 -3.39
CA SER A 47 -2.75 4.96 -2.39
C SER A 47 -2.25 3.67 -3.04
N ALA A 48 -2.99 3.10 -3.99
CA ALA A 48 -2.56 1.88 -4.69
C ALA A 48 -1.26 2.11 -5.48
N TRP A 49 -1.17 3.20 -6.23
CA TRP A 49 0.05 3.55 -6.96
C TRP A 49 1.20 3.93 -6.03
N LEU A 50 0.92 4.62 -4.92
CA LEU A 50 1.90 4.93 -3.89
C LEU A 50 2.50 3.65 -3.28
N LEU A 51 1.66 2.69 -2.89
CA LEU A 51 2.09 1.39 -2.35
C LEU A 51 2.98 0.64 -3.35
N ARG A 52 2.54 0.55 -4.62
CA ARG A 52 3.32 -0.10 -5.68
C ARG A 52 4.69 0.53 -5.85
N ARG A 53 4.75 1.87 -5.87
CA ARG A 53 5.99 2.62 -6.04
C ARG A 53 6.93 2.44 -4.85
N LEU A 54 6.47 2.78 -3.65
CA LEU A 54 7.30 2.74 -2.45
C LEU A 54 7.69 1.31 -2.07
N GLY A 55 6.76 0.34 -2.14
CA GLY A 55 7.09 -1.05 -1.84
C GLY A 55 8.02 -1.68 -2.89
N GLY A 56 7.91 -1.28 -4.17
CA GLY A 56 8.87 -1.66 -5.20
C GLY A 56 10.26 -1.10 -4.96
N TRP A 57 10.38 0.17 -4.58
CA TRP A 57 11.66 0.78 -4.21
C TRP A 57 12.25 0.18 -2.94
N ALA A 58 11.41 -0.12 -1.93
CA ALA A 58 11.84 -0.75 -0.70
C ALA A 58 12.42 -2.17 -0.91
N LEU A 59 11.84 -2.94 -1.83
CA LEU A 59 12.42 -4.23 -2.25
C LEU A 59 13.78 -4.06 -2.93
N ALA A 60 13.95 -3.01 -3.72
CA ALA A 60 15.21 -2.73 -4.42
C ALA A 60 16.29 -2.11 -3.51
N CYS A 61 15.89 -1.46 -2.43
CA CYS A 61 16.75 -0.78 -1.47
C CYS A 61 16.48 -1.28 -0.03
N PRO A 62 17.02 -2.46 0.36
CA PRO A 62 16.75 -3.06 1.66
C PRO A 62 17.17 -2.21 2.86
N GLU A 63 18.22 -1.39 2.71
CA GLU A 63 18.71 -0.46 3.74
C GLU A 63 17.79 0.76 3.95
N GLY A 64 16.72 0.89 3.15
CA GLY A 64 15.86 2.05 3.11
C GLY A 64 16.42 3.19 2.27
N PHE A 65 15.62 4.24 2.09
CA PHE A 65 15.93 5.41 1.27
C PHE A 65 15.15 6.62 1.75
N THR A 66 15.66 7.82 1.48
CA THR A 66 14.95 9.07 1.78
C THR A 66 14.14 9.51 0.57
N VAL A 67 12.92 9.97 0.83
CA VAL A 67 12.04 10.56 -0.19
C VAL A 67 11.69 11.99 0.18
N VAL A 68 11.80 12.88 -0.81
CA VAL A 68 11.28 14.24 -0.76
C VAL A 68 9.81 14.20 -1.19
N LEU A 69 8.88 14.46 -0.28
CA LEU A 69 7.44 14.33 -0.53
C LEU A 69 6.91 15.24 -1.66
N PRO A 70 7.35 16.50 -1.84
CA PRO A 70 7.00 17.29 -3.01
C PRO A 70 7.27 16.56 -4.33
N GLU A 71 8.49 16.05 -4.50
CA GLU A 71 8.93 15.35 -5.71
C GLU A 71 8.15 14.04 -5.91
N LEU A 72 7.93 13.28 -4.82
CA LEU A 72 7.11 12.08 -4.88
C LEU A 72 5.68 12.41 -5.32
N SER A 73 5.09 13.47 -4.79
CA SER A 73 3.71 13.88 -5.12
C SER A 73 3.57 14.27 -6.59
N GLU A 74 4.53 15.01 -7.12
CA GLU A 74 4.60 15.38 -8.53
C GLU A 74 4.80 14.15 -9.43
N SER A 75 5.68 13.23 -9.04
CA SER A 75 5.93 11.99 -9.78
C SER A 75 4.73 11.04 -9.84
N LEU A 76 3.74 11.24 -8.95
CA LEU A 76 2.47 10.51 -8.90
C LEU A 76 1.30 11.32 -9.52
N GLY A 77 1.54 12.55 -9.97
CA GLY A 77 0.51 13.42 -10.54
C GLY A 77 -0.53 13.93 -9.54
N LEU A 78 -0.19 14.00 -8.24
CA LEU A 78 -1.13 14.33 -7.16
C LEU A 78 -1.15 15.82 -6.77
N GLY A 79 -0.22 16.61 -7.30
CA GLY A 79 0.07 17.98 -6.86
C GLY A 79 0.62 18.01 -5.42
N TRP A 80 1.34 19.05 -5.04
CA TRP A 80 1.91 19.14 -3.68
C TRP A 80 1.23 20.20 -2.82
N SER A 81 0.96 19.84 -1.57
CA SER A 81 0.83 20.77 -0.45
C SER A 81 1.43 20.12 0.80
N SER A 82 1.94 20.93 1.72
CA SER A 82 2.55 20.44 2.96
C SER A 82 1.53 20.15 4.06
N GLY A 83 0.27 20.54 3.86
CA GLY A 83 -0.80 20.41 4.84
C GLY A 83 -1.41 19.00 4.91
N PRO A 84 -2.22 18.73 5.95
CA PRO A 84 -2.92 17.47 6.11
C PRO A 84 -3.91 17.16 4.96
N ASN A 85 -4.35 18.20 4.24
CA ASN A 85 -5.22 18.10 3.07
C ASN A 85 -4.45 17.79 1.76
N SER A 86 -3.16 17.48 1.82
CA SER A 86 -2.40 17.01 0.66
C SER A 86 -2.86 15.61 0.24
N SER A 87 -3.00 15.41 -1.08
CA SER A 87 -3.37 14.11 -1.66
C SER A 87 -2.36 13.02 -1.33
N LEU A 88 -1.06 13.34 -1.33
CA LEU A 88 0.00 12.40 -0.95
C LEU A 88 -0.09 12.06 0.55
N GLN A 89 -0.18 13.06 1.42
CA GLN A 89 -0.32 12.86 2.88
C GLN A 89 -1.53 11.98 3.21
N ARG A 90 -2.68 12.23 2.58
CA ARG A 90 -3.88 11.37 2.73
C ARG A 90 -3.64 9.95 2.24
N SER A 91 -2.94 9.78 1.12
CA SER A 91 -2.63 8.45 0.57
C SER A 91 -1.71 7.65 1.50
N MET A 92 -0.68 8.29 2.07
CA MET A 92 0.21 7.69 3.06
C MET A 92 -0.55 7.27 4.34
N ARG A 93 -1.37 8.16 4.91
CA ARG A 93 -2.25 7.81 6.05
C ARG A 93 -3.18 6.66 5.73
N ARG A 94 -3.71 6.61 4.51
CA ARG A 94 -4.59 5.54 4.08
C ARG A 94 -3.87 4.20 4.02
N LEU A 95 -2.61 4.14 3.59
CA LEU A 95 -1.83 2.91 3.69
C LEU A 95 -1.71 2.42 5.14
N ILE A 96 -1.45 3.32 6.09
CA ILE A 96 -1.41 2.99 7.52
C ILE A 96 -2.77 2.50 8.02
N MET A 97 -3.86 3.20 7.68
CA MET A 97 -5.21 2.83 8.10
C MET A 97 -5.63 1.43 7.62
N PHE A 98 -5.12 0.99 6.47
CA PHE A 98 -5.40 -0.32 5.89
C PHE A 98 -4.33 -1.38 6.22
N GLY A 99 -3.37 -1.05 7.09
CA GLY A 99 -2.32 -1.98 7.51
C GLY A 99 -1.34 -2.35 6.39
N LEU A 100 -1.13 -1.45 5.43
CA LEU A 100 -0.15 -1.63 4.33
C LEU A 100 1.10 -0.77 4.52
N ALA A 101 1.14 -0.01 5.60
CA ALA A 101 2.30 0.74 6.05
C ALA A 101 2.23 0.95 7.57
N SER A 102 3.37 1.29 8.16
CA SER A 102 3.51 1.73 9.54
C SER A 102 4.27 3.07 9.58
N TRP A 103 4.03 3.86 10.62
CA TRP A 103 4.72 5.12 10.85
C TRP A 103 5.15 5.24 12.31
N ALA A 104 6.46 5.30 12.52
CA ALA A 104 7.08 5.60 13.81
C ALA A 104 8.26 6.56 13.59
N ASP A 105 9.48 6.02 13.45
CA ASP A 105 10.71 6.74 13.10
C ASP A 105 10.90 6.87 11.57
N ALA A 106 10.37 5.91 10.82
CA ALA A 106 10.35 5.89 9.37
C ALA A 106 8.97 5.46 8.85
N PHE A 107 8.76 5.64 7.54
CA PHE A 107 7.60 5.12 6.83
C PHE A 107 7.92 3.72 6.32
N GLU A 108 7.48 2.72 7.09
CA GLU A 108 7.66 1.32 6.74
C GLU A 108 6.52 0.91 5.80
N VAL A 109 6.84 0.46 4.60
CA VAL A 109 5.84 0.12 3.58
C VAL A 109 5.86 -1.38 3.28
N ALA A 110 4.68 -1.99 3.21
CA ALA A 110 4.56 -3.40 2.87
C ALA A 110 5.07 -3.66 1.44
N THR A 111 5.79 -4.76 1.26
CA THR A 111 6.31 -5.23 -0.04
C THR A 111 5.41 -6.30 -0.67
N VAL A 112 4.51 -6.84 0.13
CA VAL A 112 3.39 -7.70 -0.27
C VAL A 112 2.07 -7.11 0.26
N ALA A 113 0.95 -7.48 -0.34
CA ALA A 113 -0.38 -7.15 0.16
C ALA A 113 -1.20 -8.44 0.30
N PRO A 114 -2.00 -8.59 1.38
CA PRO A 114 -2.73 -9.81 1.60
C PRO A 114 -3.88 -9.96 0.61
N ALA A 115 -4.34 -11.21 0.46
CA ALA A 115 -5.64 -11.49 -0.08
C ALA A 115 -6.72 -10.69 0.69
N LEU A 116 -7.74 -10.22 -0.01
CA LEU A 116 -8.78 -9.40 0.61
C LEU A 116 -9.65 -10.26 1.51
N SER A 117 -10.04 -9.69 2.64
CA SER A 117 -11.01 -10.32 3.54
C SER A 117 -12.38 -10.48 2.87
N GLU A 118 -13.16 -11.46 3.34
CA GLU A 118 -14.55 -11.66 2.92
C GLU A 118 -15.37 -10.37 3.04
N ARG A 119 -15.14 -9.58 4.11
CA ARG A 119 -15.81 -8.29 4.33
C ARG A 119 -15.49 -7.26 3.25
N GLN A 120 -14.26 -7.23 2.73
CA GLN A 120 -13.89 -6.34 1.63
C GLN A 120 -14.49 -6.83 0.31
N LEU A 121 -14.44 -8.14 0.06
CA LEU A 121 -15.01 -8.79 -1.13
C LEU A 121 -16.53 -8.61 -1.22
N ALA A 122 -17.25 -8.61 -0.10
CA ALA A 122 -18.70 -8.43 -0.05
C ALA A 122 -19.20 -7.11 -0.66
N ARG A 123 -18.31 -6.12 -0.84
CA ARG A 123 -18.63 -4.81 -1.43
C ARG A 123 -18.19 -4.69 -2.89
N MET A 124 -17.62 -5.75 -3.46
CA MET A 124 -17.05 -5.75 -4.80
C MET A 124 -18.04 -6.21 -5.87
N SER A 125 -17.74 -5.88 -7.11
CA SER A 125 -18.49 -6.41 -8.25
C SER A 125 -18.25 -7.92 -8.38
N PRO A 126 -19.22 -8.69 -8.90
CA PRO A 126 -19.04 -10.13 -9.13
C PRO A 126 -17.83 -10.48 -10.00
N GLY A 127 -17.43 -9.57 -10.91
CA GLY A 127 -16.23 -9.75 -11.74
C GLY A 127 -14.93 -9.74 -10.92
N LEU A 128 -14.80 -8.81 -9.97
CA LEU A 128 -13.63 -8.72 -9.09
C LEU A 128 -13.58 -9.87 -8.09
N VAL A 129 -14.71 -10.35 -7.60
CA VAL A 129 -14.76 -11.56 -6.74
C VAL A 129 -14.27 -12.79 -7.51
N ARG A 130 -14.76 -13.01 -8.74
CA ARG A 130 -14.23 -14.12 -9.57
C ARG A 130 -12.74 -13.98 -9.90
N ALA A 131 -12.25 -12.75 -10.07
CA ALA A 131 -10.83 -12.50 -10.28
C ALA A 131 -10.01 -12.83 -9.01
N HIS A 132 -10.52 -12.46 -7.83
CA HIS A 132 -9.96 -12.86 -6.53
C HIS A 132 -9.82 -14.38 -6.45
N ASP A 133 -10.92 -15.11 -6.62
CA ASP A 133 -10.98 -16.56 -6.46
C ASP A 133 -9.99 -17.26 -7.40
N ARG A 134 -9.91 -16.79 -8.66
CA ARG A 134 -8.95 -17.31 -9.64
C ARG A 134 -7.50 -17.06 -9.23
N MET A 135 -7.17 -15.87 -8.75
CA MET A 135 -5.78 -15.52 -8.39
C MET A 135 -5.33 -16.21 -7.11
N VAL A 136 -6.20 -16.28 -6.10
CA VAL A 136 -5.92 -17.02 -4.86
C VAL A 136 -5.83 -18.52 -5.13
N GLY A 137 -6.71 -19.08 -5.95
CA GLY A 137 -6.68 -20.48 -6.35
C GLY A 137 -5.46 -20.86 -7.21
N CYS A 138 -4.86 -19.91 -7.93
CA CYS A 138 -3.61 -20.11 -8.65
C CYS A 138 -2.39 -19.93 -7.72
N GLY A 139 -2.46 -18.97 -6.79
CA GLY A 139 -1.40 -18.68 -5.81
C GLY A 139 -1.27 -19.72 -4.69
N SER A 140 -2.29 -20.56 -4.46
CA SER A 140 -2.20 -21.72 -3.57
C SER A 140 -1.48 -22.92 -4.22
N ILE A 141 -1.23 -22.88 -5.53
CA ILE A 141 -0.47 -23.89 -6.26
C ILE A 141 1.01 -23.46 -6.26
N GLY A 142 1.67 -23.67 -5.12
CA GLY A 142 3.13 -23.72 -5.04
C GLY A 142 3.80 -22.45 -4.53
N LEU A 143 4.12 -22.46 -3.23
CA LEU A 143 5.40 -22.01 -2.69
C LEU A 143 5.67 -22.83 -1.43
N SER A 144 5.87 -24.14 -1.62
CA SER A 144 6.60 -24.96 -0.67
C SER A 144 8.09 -24.72 -0.94
N ARG A 145 8.75 -23.97 -0.07
CA ARG A 145 10.18 -24.08 0.18
C ARG A 145 10.44 -23.97 1.66
#